data_AF-A0A835NMX8-F1
#
_entry.id   AF-A0A835NMX8-F1
#
_cell.length_a   1.000
_cell.length_b   1.000
_cell.length_c   1.000
_cell.angle_alpha   90.00
_cell.angle_beta   90.00
_cell.angle_gamma   90.00
#
_symmetry.space_group_name_H-M   'P 1'
#
loop_
_entity.id
_entity.type
_entity.pdbx_description
1 polymer ?
#
loop_
_entity_poly.entity_id
_entity_poly.type
_entity_poly.pdbx_seq_one_letter_code
_entity_poly.pdbx_strand_id
1 'polypeptide(L)'
;MLQPWDSPTLNRVKPPWAAGRAPLGGFGILRGKDSLPPVARMLHRTIHLFRKELRLHDNPVLLAALQSSEALYPVYILDRAFLTSSMHIGALRWHFLLQSLEDLHKNLGQLGSSLLVIQGEYESVLRDHIQKWNITQVTLDAEMEPFYKEMEANIQRLGAELGFEVLSLVSHSLYDTQRILDLNGGSPPLTYKRFLHILSLLGDPEVPVRNLTAEDFQRCRAPDPGLAECYRVPLPVDLKISPENCSPWRGGETEGLQRLEQHLTDQGWVASFTKPKTIPNSLLPSTTGLSPYFSMGCLSVRTFFYRLSNIYAQAKDHSLPPVSLQGQLLWREFFYTVASATPNFTQMVGNPICLQICWYKDAERLHKWKMLRQEGWIHHLARHAVACFLTRGDLWISWEEGMKVFEELLLDADYSINAGNWMWLSASAFFHHYTRIFCPVRFGKRTDPQGNYIRKYLPILKNFPSKYIYEPWTASEEEQKQAGCIIGQDYPFPMVDHKEASDHNLQLMKQVREEQHRTAQLTRDDADDPMEIKVKRDHSEENISKGKHIIISMLLLLLIIIIITIIIINTTIILIIIIIIIIIIIIIIIIL
;
A
#
# COMPACT_ATOMS: atom_id res chain seq x y z
N MET A 1 -31.94 37.90 -25.29
CA MET A 1 -31.15 39.13 -25.52
C MET A 1 -30.77 39.70 -24.17
N LEU A 2 -29.51 40.14 -24.04
CA LEU A 2 -28.89 40.82 -22.87
C LEU A 2 -28.35 39.93 -21.73
N GLN A 3 -27.15 39.40 -22.01
CA GLN A 3 -25.87 39.40 -21.26
C GLN A 3 -25.70 40.33 -20.02
N PRO A 4 -24.64 40.15 -19.19
CA PRO A 4 -24.72 39.74 -17.76
C PRO A 4 -24.00 40.71 -16.80
N TRP A 5 -24.01 40.43 -15.48
CA TRP A 5 -23.10 41.03 -14.50
C TRP A 5 -22.51 39.99 -13.53
N ASP A 6 -21.20 39.89 -13.65
CA ASP A 6 -20.09 39.45 -12.79
C ASP A 6 -20.31 39.00 -11.35
N SER A 7 -19.58 37.92 -10.99
CA SER A 7 -19.28 37.48 -9.62
C SER A 7 -17.76 37.24 -9.48
N PRO A 8 -17.15 37.51 -8.32
CA PRO A 8 -15.72 37.75 -8.20
C PRO A 8 -14.87 36.48 -8.23
N THR A 9 -13.69 36.66 -8.81
CA THR A 9 -12.53 35.78 -8.90
C THR A 9 -12.15 35.08 -7.58
N LEU A 10 -12.41 33.77 -7.52
CA LEU A 10 -11.66 32.83 -6.68
C LEU A 10 -10.37 32.44 -7.43
N ASN A 11 -9.22 32.84 -6.87
CA ASN A 11 -7.89 32.44 -7.33
C ASN A 11 -7.77 30.91 -7.34
N ARG A 12 -7.96 30.31 -8.51
CA ARG A 12 -7.57 28.94 -8.81
C ARG A 12 -6.05 28.91 -9.00
N VAL A 13 -5.34 28.34 -8.04
CA VAL A 13 -3.98 27.86 -8.28
C VAL A 13 -4.08 26.74 -9.32
N LYS A 14 -3.64 27.03 -10.55
CA LYS A 14 -3.49 26.03 -11.61
C LYS A 14 -2.33 25.09 -11.25
N PRO A 15 -2.45 23.77 -11.43
CA PRO A 15 -1.31 22.87 -11.32
C PRO A 15 -0.32 23.10 -12.48
N PRO A 16 1.01 22.84 -12.30
CA PRO A 16 2.04 23.31 -13.23
C PRO A 16 2.11 22.61 -14.59
N TRP A 17 1.26 21.63 -14.88
CA TRP A 17 1.41 20.79 -16.08
C TRP A 17 0.64 21.27 -17.33
N ALA A 18 0.10 22.49 -17.32
CA ALA A 18 -0.66 23.06 -18.45
C ALA A 18 -0.01 24.33 -19.06
N ALA A 19 1.31 24.33 -19.27
CA ALA A 19 2.00 25.33 -20.08
C ALA A 19 2.73 24.66 -21.25
N GLY A 20 2.47 25.20 -22.45
CA GLY A 20 2.86 24.62 -23.73
C GLY A 20 4.36 24.47 -23.96
N ARG A 21 4.70 23.50 -24.81
CA ARG A 21 6.04 23.25 -25.34
C ARG A 21 6.56 24.49 -26.06
N ALA A 22 7.74 24.97 -25.67
CA ALA A 22 8.60 25.82 -26.48
C ALA A 22 9.76 24.98 -27.05
N PRO A 23 10.21 25.24 -28.29
CA PRO A 23 11.26 24.45 -28.92
C PRO A 23 12.62 24.79 -28.31
N LEU A 24 13.39 23.77 -27.93
CA LEU A 24 14.76 23.93 -27.44
C LEU A 24 15.67 24.37 -28.59
N GLY A 25 16.10 25.63 -28.54
CA GLY A 25 17.18 26.17 -29.34
C GLY A 25 18.52 25.55 -28.96
N GLY A 26 19.34 25.27 -29.97
CA GLY A 26 20.62 24.60 -29.84
C GLY A 26 21.66 25.41 -29.05
N PHE A 27 22.47 24.70 -28.28
CA PHE A 27 23.68 25.23 -27.67
C PHE A 27 24.91 24.41 -28.11
N GLY A 28 25.73 25.10 -28.90
CA GLY A 28 27.20 25.10 -28.92
C GLY A 28 27.97 23.85 -28.50
N ILE A 29 28.52 23.18 -29.52
CA ILE A 29 29.66 22.26 -29.42
C ILE A 29 30.90 23.06 -29.01
N LEU A 30 31.51 22.75 -27.86
CA LEU A 30 32.91 23.08 -27.59
C LEU A 30 33.73 21.79 -27.56
N ARG A 31 34.50 21.59 -28.64
CA ARG A 31 35.52 20.55 -28.77
C ARG A 31 36.74 20.93 -27.92
N GLY A 32 36.99 20.18 -26.85
CA GLY A 32 38.31 20.08 -26.23
C GLY A 32 38.96 18.76 -26.66
N LYS A 33 39.99 18.84 -27.50
CA LYS A 33 40.86 17.72 -27.85
C LYS A 33 41.90 17.56 -26.73
N ASP A 34 41.79 16.50 -25.94
CA ASP A 34 42.93 15.88 -25.27
C ASP A 34 42.71 14.35 -25.29
N SER A 35 43.16 13.73 -26.38
CA SER A 35 43.11 12.29 -26.58
C SER A 35 44.23 11.60 -25.80
N LEU A 36 43.91 11.13 -24.60
CA LEU A 36 44.63 10.00 -24.00
C LEU A 36 44.41 8.75 -24.88
N PRO A 37 45.41 7.85 -25.01
CA PRO A 37 45.24 6.65 -25.82
C PRO A 37 44.09 5.79 -25.26
N PRO A 38 43.34 5.08 -26.11
CA PRO A 38 42.31 4.17 -25.63
C PRO A 38 43.01 3.02 -24.91
N VAL A 39 43.03 3.06 -23.58
CA VAL A 39 43.26 1.87 -22.77
C VAL A 39 42.14 0.92 -23.20
N ALA A 40 42.49 -0.19 -23.86
CA ALA A 40 41.54 -1.24 -24.18
C ALA A 40 40.86 -1.63 -22.86
N ARG A 41 39.60 -1.22 -22.66
CA ARG A 41 38.86 -1.49 -21.45
C ARG A 41 38.69 -3.00 -21.40
N MET A 42 39.45 -3.68 -20.54
CA MET A 42 39.35 -5.13 -20.40
C MET A 42 37.89 -5.45 -20.06
N LEU A 43 37.26 -6.28 -20.88
CA LEU A 43 35.88 -6.70 -20.66
C LEU A 43 35.84 -7.63 -19.46
N HIS A 44 34.85 -7.47 -18.59
CA HIS A 44 34.74 -8.26 -17.37
C HIS A 44 34.17 -9.66 -17.64
N ARG A 45 34.49 -10.60 -16.76
CA ARG A 45 33.68 -11.80 -16.54
C ARG A 45 32.84 -11.58 -15.30
N THR A 46 31.53 -11.69 -15.44
CA THR A 46 30.62 -11.08 -14.47
C THR A 46 29.61 -12.07 -13.93
N ILE A 47 29.46 -12.14 -12.62
CA ILE A 47 28.28 -12.73 -11.98
C ILE A 47 27.25 -11.61 -11.80
N HIS A 48 26.03 -11.80 -12.30
CA HIS A 48 24.90 -10.97 -11.90
C HIS A 48 24.08 -11.74 -10.86
N LEU A 49 24.04 -11.22 -9.64
CA LEU A 49 23.38 -11.84 -8.51
C LEU A 49 21.95 -11.32 -8.37
N PHE A 50 20.98 -12.11 -8.82
CA PHE A 50 19.58 -11.87 -8.55
C PHE A 50 19.26 -12.08 -7.08
N ARG A 51 18.53 -11.13 -6.49
CA ARG A 51 18.00 -11.22 -5.12
C ARG A 51 16.50 -10.96 -5.11
N LYS A 52 16.09 -9.73 -5.40
CA LYS A 52 14.69 -9.36 -5.60
C LYS A 52 14.32 -9.16 -7.05
N GLU A 53 15.10 -8.45 -7.85
CA GLU A 53 14.66 -7.99 -9.18
C GLU A 53 14.62 -9.14 -10.21
N LEU A 54 13.71 -10.10 -10.03
CA LEU A 54 13.54 -11.31 -10.83
C LEU A 54 12.83 -11.01 -12.14
N ARG A 55 13.43 -10.13 -12.95
CA ARG A 55 12.93 -9.68 -14.25
C ARG A 55 14.07 -9.28 -15.20
N LEU A 56 13.74 -9.24 -16.49
CA LEU A 56 14.61 -8.73 -17.55
C LEU A 56 14.26 -7.31 -18.00
N HIS A 57 12.98 -6.92 -17.98
CA HIS A 57 12.61 -5.53 -18.29
C HIS A 57 13.08 -4.57 -17.20
N ASP A 58 13.48 -3.36 -17.59
CA ASP A 58 13.91 -2.31 -16.66
C ASP A 58 14.84 -2.81 -15.53
N ASN A 59 15.87 -3.55 -15.93
CA ASN A 59 16.91 -4.03 -15.03
C ASN A 59 18.22 -3.27 -15.34
N PRO A 60 18.46 -2.11 -14.71
CA PRO A 60 19.62 -1.28 -15.01
C PRO A 60 20.95 -1.97 -14.64
N VAL A 61 20.98 -2.77 -13.58
CA VAL A 61 22.19 -3.49 -13.14
C VAL A 61 22.56 -4.58 -14.14
N LEU A 62 21.58 -5.40 -14.55
CA LEU A 62 21.79 -6.44 -15.54
C LEU A 62 22.20 -5.85 -16.91
N LEU A 63 21.57 -4.73 -17.31
CA LEU A 63 21.96 -4.03 -18.52
C LEU A 63 23.40 -3.49 -18.44
N ALA A 64 23.80 -2.91 -17.30
CA ALA A 64 25.17 -2.43 -17.10
C ALA A 64 26.19 -3.60 -17.10
N ALA A 65 25.82 -4.75 -16.53
CA ALA A 65 26.63 -5.97 -16.59
C ALA A 65 26.84 -6.43 -18.05
N LEU A 66 25.77 -6.53 -18.84
CA LEU A 66 25.83 -6.91 -20.27
C LEU A 66 26.62 -5.94 -21.16
N GLN A 67 26.77 -4.69 -20.74
CA GLN A 67 27.52 -3.66 -21.48
C GLN A 67 29.01 -3.64 -21.14
N SER A 68 29.39 -4.12 -19.96
CA SER A 68 30.76 -4.06 -19.45
C SER A 68 31.49 -5.41 -19.50
N SER A 69 30.80 -6.48 -19.90
CA SER A 69 31.29 -7.86 -19.74
C SER A 69 31.46 -8.59 -21.07
N GLU A 70 32.47 -9.46 -21.16
CA GLU A 70 32.63 -10.44 -22.24
C GLU A 70 31.85 -11.73 -21.99
N ALA A 71 31.63 -12.08 -20.72
CA ALA A 71 30.81 -13.20 -20.31
C ALA A 71 30.00 -12.86 -19.05
N LEU A 72 28.76 -13.32 -19.00
CA LEU A 72 27.83 -13.05 -17.91
C LEU A 72 27.23 -14.35 -17.38
N TYR A 73 27.24 -14.50 -16.06
CA TYR A 73 26.63 -15.59 -15.32
C TYR A 73 25.46 -15.04 -14.51
N PRO A 74 24.21 -15.18 -14.99
CA PRO A 74 23.02 -14.80 -14.23
C PRO A 74 22.78 -15.84 -13.13
N VAL A 75 22.99 -15.45 -11.87
CA VAL A 75 23.00 -16.35 -10.71
C VAL A 75 21.92 -15.94 -9.71
N TYR A 76 21.22 -16.93 -9.16
CA TYR A 76 20.44 -16.78 -7.93
C TYR A 76 21.02 -17.71 -6.86
N ILE A 77 21.48 -17.17 -5.74
CA ILE A 77 21.98 -17.98 -4.63
C ILE A 77 20.83 -18.25 -3.67
N LEU A 78 20.45 -19.52 -3.56
CA LEU A 78 19.48 -19.99 -2.59
C LEU A 78 20.18 -20.32 -1.27
N ASP A 79 20.41 -19.28 -0.47
CA ASP A 79 21.02 -19.36 0.85
C ASP A 79 19.97 -19.53 1.94
N ARG A 80 19.71 -20.78 2.33
CA ARG A 80 18.71 -21.06 3.40
C ARG A 80 19.13 -20.53 4.76
N ALA A 81 20.43 -20.48 5.06
CA ALA A 81 20.93 -20.03 6.34
C ALA A 81 20.70 -18.52 6.50
N PHE A 82 21.10 -17.76 5.48
CA PHE A 82 20.82 -16.32 5.39
C PHE A 82 19.31 -16.05 5.47
N LEU A 83 18.51 -16.69 4.61
CA LEU A 83 17.06 -16.44 4.56
C LEU A 83 16.37 -16.76 5.89
N THR A 84 16.74 -17.85 6.57
CA THR A 84 16.15 -18.20 7.88
C THR A 84 16.59 -17.26 8.99
N SER A 85 17.79 -16.68 8.91
CA SER A 85 18.28 -15.70 9.89
C SER A 85 17.66 -14.31 9.72
N SER A 86 17.29 -13.94 8.49
CA SER A 86 16.85 -12.59 8.14
C SER A 86 15.34 -12.47 7.92
N MET A 87 14.64 -13.55 7.56
CA MET A 87 13.26 -13.49 7.09
C MET A 87 12.41 -14.69 7.55
N HIS A 88 11.10 -14.48 7.66
CA HIS A 88 10.11 -15.55 7.82
C HIS A 88 9.42 -15.81 6.48
N ILE A 89 9.61 -17.00 5.90
CA ILE A 89 9.09 -17.33 4.57
C ILE A 89 8.21 -18.58 4.65
N GLY A 90 6.90 -18.39 4.50
CA GLY A 90 5.92 -19.48 4.44
C GLY A 90 5.89 -20.19 3.09
N ALA A 91 5.23 -21.34 3.03
CA ALA A 91 5.19 -22.22 1.86
C ALA A 91 4.69 -21.53 0.58
N LEU A 92 3.66 -20.67 0.66
CA LEU A 92 3.11 -19.97 -0.50
C LEU A 92 4.12 -18.99 -1.11
N ARG A 93 4.90 -18.29 -0.27
CA ARG A 93 5.96 -17.37 -0.72
C ARG A 93 7.08 -18.12 -1.43
N TRP A 94 7.45 -19.28 -0.91
CA TRP A 94 8.42 -20.16 -1.56
C TRP A 94 7.94 -20.63 -2.93
N HIS A 95 6.68 -21.08 -3.04
CA HIS A 95 6.10 -21.44 -4.34
C HIS A 95 6.16 -20.28 -5.33
N PHE A 96 5.79 -19.08 -4.89
CA PHE A 96 5.85 -17.88 -5.73
C PHE A 96 7.29 -17.58 -6.18
N LEU A 97 8.27 -17.66 -5.26
CA LEU A 97 9.68 -17.49 -5.58
C LEU A 97 10.16 -18.51 -6.62
N LEU A 98 9.90 -19.81 -6.41
CA LEU A 98 10.33 -20.86 -7.34
C LEU A 98 9.71 -20.67 -8.73
N GLN A 99 8.42 -20.32 -8.80
CA GLN A 99 7.75 -20.00 -10.05
C GLN A 99 8.38 -18.78 -10.74
N SER A 100 8.76 -17.74 -9.98
CA SER A 100 9.46 -16.58 -10.51
C SER A 100 10.86 -16.92 -11.05
N LEU A 101 11.60 -17.80 -10.37
CA LEU A 101 12.92 -18.27 -10.84
C LEU A 101 12.79 -19.15 -12.10
N GLU A 102 11.78 -20.02 -12.17
CA GLU A 102 11.49 -20.79 -13.37
C GLU A 102 11.14 -19.89 -14.56
N ASP A 103 10.35 -18.84 -14.33
CA ASP A 103 9.99 -17.87 -15.35
C ASP A 103 11.21 -17.08 -15.83
N LEU A 104 12.04 -16.60 -14.91
CA LEU A 104 13.30 -15.92 -15.21
C LEU A 104 14.25 -16.81 -16.00
N HIS A 105 14.39 -18.08 -15.62
CA HIS A 105 15.19 -19.06 -16.37
C HIS A 105 14.67 -19.23 -17.81
N LYS A 106 13.36 -19.32 -18.00
CA LYS A 106 12.74 -19.43 -19.34
C LYS A 106 12.97 -18.17 -20.18
N ASN A 107 12.78 -16.98 -19.60
CA ASN A 107 12.96 -15.72 -20.30
C ASN A 107 14.43 -15.49 -20.70
N LEU A 108 15.39 -15.87 -19.84
CA LEU A 108 16.82 -15.88 -20.19
C LEU A 108 17.11 -16.90 -21.30
N GLY A 109 16.50 -18.09 -21.24
CA GLY A 109 16.59 -19.13 -22.28
C GLY A 109 16.18 -18.64 -23.66
N GLN A 110 15.11 -17.85 -23.76
CA GLN A 110 14.64 -17.26 -25.01
C GLN A 110 15.63 -16.26 -25.61
N LEU A 111 16.48 -15.65 -24.80
CA LEU A 111 17.52 -14.70 -25.24
C LEU A 111 18.89 -15.37 -25.46
N GLY A 112 18.98 -16.70 -25.31
CA GLY A 112 20.22 -17.45 -25.49
C GLY A 112 21.11 -17.51 -24.25
N SER A 113 20.54 -17.32 -23.05
CA SER A 113 21.22 -17.44 -21.77
C SER A 113 20.51 -18.43 -20.83
N SER A 114 20.93 -18.53 -19.57
CA SER A 114 20.26 -19.36 -18.57
C SER A 114 20.44 -18.79 -17.17
N LEU A 115 19.46 -19.03 -16.30
CA LEU A 115 19.60 -18.77 -14.87
C LEU A 115 20.33 -19.94 -14.20
N LEU A 116 21.33 -19.64 -13.37
CA LEU A 116 22.05 -20.59 -12.55
C LEU A 116 21.60 -20.46 -11.09
N VAL A 117 20.86 -21.44 -10.57
CA VAL A 117 20.44 -21.48 -9.16
C VAL A 117 21.44 -22.31 -8.35
N ILE A 118 22.12 -21.66 -7.40
CA ILE A 118 23.16 -22.29 -6.58
C ILE A 118 22.69 -22.36 -5.13
N GLN A 119 22.65 -23.55 -4.55
CA GLN A 119 22.27 -23.75 -3.15
C GLN A 119 23.51 -23.71 -2.27
N GLY A 120 23.53 -22.83 -1.27
CA GLY A 120 24.64 -22.70 -0.33
C GLY A 120 24.73 -21.31 0.28
N GLU A 121 25.66 -21.16 1.22
CA GLU A 121 25.97 -19.85 1.80
C GLU A 121 26.58 -18.92 0.75
N TYR A 122 26.09 -17.68 0.65
CA TYR A 122 26.50 -16.79 -0.44
C TYR A 122 28.02 -16.54 -0.50
N GLU A 123 28.69 -16.43 0.65
CA GLU A 123 30.14 -16.19 0.68
C GLU A 123 30.92 -17.40 0.17
N SER A 124 30.59 -18.59 0.67
CA SER A 124 31.20 -19.85 0.25
C SER A 124 30.95 -20.14 -1.24
N VAL A 125 29.72 -19.89 -1.71
CA VAL A 125 29.35 -20.02 -3.12
C VAL A 125 30.14 -19.05 -3.98
N LEU A 126 30.24 -17.78 -3.61
CA LEU A 126 30.99 -16.79 -4.37
C LEU A 126 32.48 -17.16 -4.43
N ARG A 127 33.12 -17.53 -3.32
CA ARG A 127 34.54 -17.96 -3.29
C ARG A 127 34.83 -19.08 -4.29
N ASP A 128 33.99 -20.11 -4.29
CA ASP A 128 34.11 -21.25 -5.20
C ASP A 128 33.92 -20.86 -6.67
N HIS A 129 32.87 -20.09 -6.98
CA HIS A 129 32.49 -19.79 -8.37
C HIS A 129 33.31 -18.66 -8.99
N ILE A 130 33.80 -17.71 -8.18
CA ILE A 130 34.74 -16.67 -8.64
C ILE A 130 36.01 -17.32 -9.18
N GLN A 131 36.55 -18.32 -8.47
CA GLN A 131 37.72 -19.07 -8.92
C GLN A 131 37.40 -19.93 -10.15
N LYS A 132 36.28 -20.68 -10.14
CA LYS A 132 35.90 -21.57 -11.25
C LYS A 132 35.67 -20.84 -12.56
N TRP A 133 35.07 -19.65 -12.52
CA TRP A 133 34.67 -18.90 -13.72
C TRP A 133 35.60 -17.72 -14.03
N ASN A 134 36.64 -17.52 -13.21
CA ASN A 134 37.60 -16.41 -13.31
C ASN A 134 36.88 -15.05 -13.36
N ILE A 135 36.01 -14.83 -12.37
CA ILE A 135 35.14 -13.66 -12.28
C ILE A 135 35.95 -12.43 -11.88
N THR A 136 35.69 -11.32 -12.56
CA THR A 136 36.34 -10.01 -12.32
C THR A 136 35.34 -8.95 -11.87
N GLN A 137 34.04 -9.23 -11.95
CA GLN A 137 32.98 -8.34 -11.50
C GLN A 137 31.78 -9.11 -10.93
N VAL A 138 31.18 -8.59 -9.87
CA VAL A 138 29.90 -9.05 -9.34
C VAL A 138 28.94 -7.86 -9.40
N THR A 139 27.79 -8.05 -10.03
CA THR A 139 26.73 -7.04 -10.09
C THR A 139 25.51 -7.49 -9.30
N LEU A 140 24.87 -6.56 -8.61
CA LEU A 140 23.70 -6.82 -7.77
C LEU A 140 22.88 -5.54 -7.60
N ASP A 141 21.57 -5.68 -7.45
CA ASP A 141 20.68 -4.54 -7.17
C ASP A 141 21.01 -3.87 -5.84
N ALA A 142 21.05 -2.55 -5.77
CA ALA A 142 21.31 -1.81 -4.54
C ALA A 142 20.06 -1.77 -3.65
N GLU A 143 19.77 -2.88 -2.97
CA GLU A 143 18.60 -3.04 -2.09
C GLU A 143 18.74 -2.28 -0.77
N MET A 144 17.61 -1.80 -0.23
CA MET A 144 17.60 -0.94 0.96
C MET A 144 17.46 -1.71 2.29
N GLU A 145 17.05 -2.97 2.26
CA GLU A 145 16.86 -3.77 3.48
C GLU A 145 18.19 -3.97 4.22
N PRO A 146 18.20 -3.87 5.56
CA PRO A 146 19.43 -4.01 6.35
C PRO A 146 20.22 -5.29 6.06
N PHE A 147 19.53 -6.43 5.94
CA PHE A 147 20.18 -7.72 5.65
C PHE A 147 20.77 -7.79 4.23
N TYR A 148 20.17 -7.11 3.25
CA TYR A 148 20.74 -7.04 1.90
C TYR A 148 21.89 -6.02 1.80
N LYS A 149 21.84 -4.94 2.58
CA LYS A 149 22.96 -4.00 2.72
C LYS A 149 24.16 -4.66 3.40
N GLU A 150 23.92 -5.47 4.43
CA GLU A 150 24.98 -6.24 5.10
C GLU A 150 25.58 -7.29 4.15
N MET A 151 24.75 -8.04 3.43
CA MET A 151 25.22 -8.96 2.38
C MET A 151 26.05 -8.23 1.31
N GLU A 152 25.60 -7.08 0.83
CA GLU A 152 26.35 -6.28 -0.16
C GLU A 152 27.70 -5.80 0.41
N ALA A 153 27.74 -5.31 1.65
CA ALA A 153 28.98 -4.93 2.31
C ALA A 153 29.94 -6.13 2.47
N ASN A 154 29.41 -7.33 2.72
CA ASN A 154 30.20 -8.57 2.80
C ASN A 154 30.77 -8.94 1.42
N ILE A 155 29.96 -8.82 0.36
CA ILE A 155 30.40 -9.06 -1.02
C ILE A 155 31.45 -8.04 -1.47
N GLN A 156 31.31 -6.76 -1.08
CA GLN A 156 32.33 -5.73 -1.35
C GLN A 156 33.65 -6.03 -0.66
N ARG A 157 33.61 -6.48 0.61
CA ARG A 157 34.82 -6.94 1.32
C ARG A 157 35.45 -8.16 0.64
N LEU A 158 34.64 -9.11 0.21
CA LEU A 158 35.10 -10.26 -0.57
C LEU A 158 35.70 -9.85 -1.91
N GLY A 159 35.17 -8.81 -2.55
CA GLY A 159 35.70 -8.20 -3.78
C GLY A 159 37.10 -7.65 -3.60
N ALA A 160 37.33 -6.92 -2.51
CA ALA A 160 38.65 -6.42 -2.15
C ALA A 160 39.65 -7.54 -1.82
N GLU A 161 39.17 -8.67 -1.29
CA GLU A 161 40.00 -9.84 -0.96
C GLU A 161 40.39 -10.66 -2.20
N LEU A 162 39.41 -10.98 -3.06
CA LEU A 162 39.57 -11.89 -4.20
C LEU A 162 39.90 -11.18 -5.52
N GLY A 163 39.83 -9.85 -5.57
CA GLY A 163 40.19 -9.06 -6.73
C GLY A 163 39.09 -8.93 -7.80
N PHE A 164 37.83 -8.79 -7.40
CA PHE A 164 36.72 -8.47 -8.30
C PHE A 164 36.04 -7.15 -7.94
N GLU A 165 35.51 -6.46 -8.96
CA GLU A 165 34.75 -5.22 -8.79
C GLU A 165 33.30 -5.51 -8.41
N VAL A 166 32.70 -4.65 -7.58
CA VAL A 166 31.27 -4.72 -7.26
C VAL A 166 30.56 -3.53 -7.87
N LEU A 167 29.52 -3.79 -8.66
CA LEU A 167 28.66 -2.76 -9.24
C LEU A 167 27.22 -2.95 -8.76
N SER A 168 26.69 -1.94 -8.09
CA SER A 168 25.29 -1.90 -7.67
C SER A 168 24.61 -0.61 -8.14
N LEU A 169 23.37 -0.73 -8.59
CA LEU A 169 22.51 0.38 -9.02
C LEU A 169 21.12 0.20 -8.43
N VAL A 170 20.41 1.31 -8.26
CA VAL A 170 19.02 1.31 -7.77
C VAL A 170 18.07 0.93 -8.90
N SER A 171 17.32 -0.14 -8.69
CA SER A 171 16.34 -0.72 -9.63
C SER A 171 14.95 -0.90 -9.02
N HIS A 172 14.86 -0.99 -7.68
CA HIS A 172 13.61 -1.31 -6.98
C HIS A 172 12.72 -0.09 -6.68
N SER A 173 13.21 1.16 -6.78
CA SER A 173 12.48 2.38 -6.40
C SER A 173 12.26 3.34 -7.58
N LEU A 174 11.26 4.22 -7.45
CA LEU A 174 10.98 5.25 -8.46
C LEU A 174 12.05 6.34 -8.47
N TYR A 175 12.54 6.71 -7.29
CA TYR A 175 13.54 7.74 -7.11
C TYR A 175 14.77 7.18 -6.41
N ASP A 176 15.91 7.83 -6.60
CA ASP A 176 17.03 7.65 -5.69
C ASP A 176 16.65 8.24 -4.32
N THR A 177 16.53 7.36 -3.34
CA THR A 177 16.13 7.72 -1.99
C THR A 177 17.09 8.71 -1.34
N GLN A 178 18.39 8.65 -1.66
CA GLN A 178 19.36 9.58 -1.09
C GLN A 178 19.07 11.02 -1.52
N ARG A 179 18.70 11.24 -2.79
CA ARG A 179 18.30 12.56 -3.30
C ARG A 179 17.08 13.13 -2.56
N ILE A 180 16.14 12.27 -2.16
CA ILE A 180 14.98 12.67 -1.35
C ILE A 180 15.42 13.11 0.06
N LEU A 181 16.32 12.36 0.69
CA LEU A 181 16.86 12.70 2.01
C LEU A 181 17.62 14.02 1.97
N ASP A 182 18.49 14.22 0.97
CA ASP A 182 19.31 15.42 0.82
C ASP A 182 18.44 16.67 0.67
N LEU A 183 17.40 16.62 -0.16
CA LEU A 183 16.45 17.72 -0.32
C LEU A 183 15.61 17.99 0.94
N ASN A 184 15.49 17.00 1.83
CA ASN A 184 14.81 17.15 3.11
C ASN A 184 15.78 17.37 4.29
N GLY A 185 17.04 17.73 4.03
CA GLY A 185 18.02 18.08 5.08
C GLY A 185 18.62 16.87 5.79
N GLY A 186 18.76 15.74 5.10
CA GLY A 186 19.40 14.50 5.59
C GLY A 186 18.49 13.58 6.41
N SER A 187 17.22 13.94 6.61
CA SER A 187 16.23 13.11 7.32
C SER A 187 15.05 12.74 6.40
N PRO A 188 14.39 11.58 6.60
CA PRO A 188 13.26 11.21 5.78
C PRO A 188 12.05 12.11 6.04
N PRO A 189 11.23 12.44 5.02
CA PRO A 189 9.97 13.11 5.23
C PRO A 189 9.00 12.17 5.96
N LEU A 190 8.49 12.59 7.12
CA LEU A 190 7.66 11.73 7.99
C LEU A 190 6.14 11.85 7.76
N THR A 191 5.72 12.75 6.87
CA THR A 191 4.34 12.87 6.43
C THR A 191 4.27 12.75 4.91
N TYR A 192 3.17 12.18 4.42
CA TYR A 192 2.98 11.97 2.99
C TYR A 192 2.91 13.30 2.23
N LYS A 193 2.30 14.33 2.82
CA LYS A 193 2.28 15.68 2.27
C LYS A 193 3.69 16.27 2.10
N ARG A 194 4.54 16.15 3.12
CA ARG A 194 5.94 16.62 3.03
C ARG A 194 6.70 15.84 1.97
N PHE A 195 6.50 14.53 1.91
CA PHE A 195 7.09 13.68 0.88
C PHE A 195 6.70 14.12 -0.54
N LEU A 196 5.41 14.32 -0.82
CA LEU A 196 4.95 14.82 -2.11
C LEU A 196 5.52 16.21 -2.45
N HIS A 197 5.68 17.09 -1.46
CA HIS A 197 6.32 18.38 -1.66
C HIS A 197 7.78 18.21 -2.10
N ILE A 198 8.56 17.33 -1.46
CA ILE A 198 9.93 17.05 -1.88
C ILE A 198 9.98 16.47 -3.30
N LEU A 199 9.09 15.53 -3.63
CA LEU A 199 9.02 14.98 -4.99
C LEU A 199 8.69 16.05 -6.03
N SER A 200 7.85 17.04 -5.69
CA SER A 200 7.56 18.16 -6.60
C SER A 200 8.77 19.04 -6.92
N LEU A 201 9.78 19.05 -6.03
CA LEU A 201 11.06 19.74 -6.26
C LEU A 201 12.03 18.87 -7.07
N LEU A 202 11.96 17.54 -6.89
CA LEU A 202 12.84 16.58 -7.53
C LEU A 202 12.45 16.32 -9.00
N GLY A 203 11.16 16.39 -9.31
CA GLY A 203 10.60 16.18 -10.65
C GLY A 203 10.10 14.75 -10.86
N ASP A 204 10.05 14.35 -12.14
CA ASP A 204 9.61 13.01 -12.53
C ASP A 204 10.62 11.93 -12.09
N PRO A 205 10.16 10.69 -11.85
CA PRO A 205 11.04 9.58 -11.47
C PRO A 205 11.98 9.18 -12.60
N GLU A 206 12.93 8.28 -12.30
CA GLU A 206 13.85 7.75 -13.31
C GLU A 206 13.08 6.94 -14.36
N VAL A 207 13.42 7.15 -15.65
CA VAL A 207 12.80 6.41 -16.76
C VAL A 207 13.25 4.95 -16.76
N PRO A 208 12.37 4.01 -17.14
CA PRO A 208 12.76 2.62 -17.33
C PRO A 208 13.87 2.48 -18.36
N VAL A 209 14.87 1.66 -18.08
CA VAL A 209 15.90 1.33 -19.08
C VAL A 209 15.31 0.45 -20.19
N ARG A 210 16.00 0.39 -21.34
CA ARG A 210 15.56 -0.44 -22.47
C ARG A 210 15.51 -1.93 -22.08
N ASN A 211 14.66 -2.68 -22.79
CA ASN A 211 14.64 -4.13 -22.69
C ASN A 211 15.94 -4.74 -23.21
N LEU A 212 16.27 -5.92 -22.67
CA LEU A 212 17.38 -6.75 -23.12
C LEU A 212 17.01 -7.45 -24.43
N THR A 213 18.00 -7.67 -25.29
CA THR A 213 17.82 -8.35 -26.57
C THR A 213 18.72 -9.57 -26.67
N ALA A 214 18.43 -10.47 -27.61
CA ALA A 214 19.32 -11.60 -27.90
C ALA A 214 20.72 -11.12 -28.35
N GLU A 215 20.82 -9.94 -28.98
CA GLU A 215 22.10 -9.34 -29.37
C GLU A 215 22.99 -9.02 -28.16
N ASP A 216 22.40 -8.61 -27.03
CA ASP A 216 23.16 -8.36 -25.80
C ASP A 216 23.87 -9.63 -25.31
N PHE A 217 23.19 -10.79 -25.37
CA PHE A 217 23.73 -12.10 -24.99
C PHE A 217 24.58 -12.78 -26.09
N GLN A 218 24.51 -12.29 -27.33
CA GLN A 218 25.46 -12.68 -28.38
C GLN A 218 26.80 -11.95 -28.19
N ARG A 219 26.76 -10.68 -27.79
CA ARG A 219 27.96 -9.88 -27.49
C ARG A 219 28.62 -10.33 -26.19
N CYS A 220 27.81 -10.58 -25.15
CA CYS A 220 28.27 -11.05 -23.85
C CYS A 220 27.96 -12.54 -23.70
N ARG A 221 28.98 -13.39 -23.78
CA ARG A 221 28.83 -14.85 -23.79
C ARG A 221 28.04 -15.33 -22.57
N ALA A 222 26.99 -16.09 -22.83
CA ALA A 222 26.23 -16.78 -21.81
C ALA A 222 27.00 -17.98 -21.22
N PRO A 223 26.57 -18.52 -20.07
CA PRO A 223 27.16 -19.72 -19.49
C PRO A 223 27.07 -20.93 -20.42
N ASP A 224 28.01 -21.86 -20.29
CA ASP A 224 27.96 -23.14 -21.01
C ASP A 224 26.64 -23.89 -20.68
N PRO A 225 25.90 -24.39 -21.68
CA PRO A 225 24.71 -25.21 -21.46
C PRO A 225 24.90 -26.37 -20.46
N GLY A 226 26.08 -26.98 -20.37
CA GLY A 226 26.37 -28.04 -19.41
C GLY A 226 26.32 -27.59 -17.94
N LEU A 227 26.59 -26.31 -17.66
CA LEU A 227 26.43 -25.72 -16.33
C LEU A 227 24.95 -25.56 -15.97
N ALA A 228 24.11 -25.19 -16.94
CA ALA A 228 22.68 -24.98 -16.70
C ALA A 228 21.96 -26.26 -16.23
N GLU A 229 22.42 -27.43 -16.66
CA GLU A 229 21.88 -28.70 -16.17
C GLU A 229 22.24 -29.00 -14.71
N CYS A 230 23.37 -28.49 -14.23
CA CYS A 230 23.85 -28.65 -12.85
C CYS A 230 23.18 -27.67 -11.88
N TYR A 231 22.82 -26.46 -12.34
CA TYR A 231 22.30 -25.36 -11.52
C TYR A 231 20.81 -25.07 -11.80
N ARG A 232 19.98 -26.11 -11.74
CA ARG A 232 18.54 -26.01 -11.99
C ARG A 232 17.79 -25.33 -10.84
N VAL A 233 16.67 -24.71 -11.17
CA VAL A 233 15.70 -24.26 -10.16
C VAL A 233 15.20 -25.48 -9.38
N PRO A 234 15.29 -25.49 -8.04
CA PRO A 234 14.86 -26.62 -7.23
C PRO A 234 13.34 -26.77 -7.25
N LEU A 235 12.87 -28.01 -7.09
CA LEU A 235 11.46 -28.31 -6.91
C LEU A 235 11.03 -28.04 -5.45
N PRO A 236 9.74 -27.81 -5.17
CA PRO A 236 9.24 -27.64 -3.80
C PRO A 236 9.64 -28.78 -2.85
N VAL A 237 9.70 -30.02 -3.37
CA VAL A 237 10.12 -31.21 -2.62
C VAL A 237 11.59 -31.14 -2.18
N ASP A 238 12.47 -30.54 -2.98
CA ASP A 238 13.89 -30.35 -2.65
C ASP A 238 14.05 -29.36 -1.49
N LEU A 239 13.09 -28.45 -1.35
CA LEU A 239 13.03 -27.48 -0.26
C LEU A 239 12.27 -27.98 0.98
N LYS A 240 11.73 -29.21 0.95
CA LYS A 240 10.85 -29.78 1.99
C LYS A 240 9.57 -28.95 2.19
N ILE A 241 9.03 -28.42 1.10
CA ILE A 241 7.82 -27.61 1.07
C ILE A 241 6.70 -28.46 0.49
N SER A 242 5.48 -28.32 1.02
CA SER A 242 4.31 -29.01 0.48
C SER A 242 4.18 -28.73 -1.02
N PRO A 243 4.00 -29.74 -1.88
CA PRO A 243 3.83 -29.53 -3.32
C PRO A 243 2.51 -28.81 -3.64
N GLU A 244 1.55 -28.82 -2.72
CA GLU A 244 0.26 -28.15 -2.88
C GLU A 244 0.42 -26.63 -2.79
N ASN A 245 -0.03 -25.94 -3.84
CA ASN A 245 -0.14 -24.49 -3.87
C ASN A 245 -1.58 -24.10 -4.21
N CYS A 246 -2.30 -23.58 -3.21
CA CYS A 246 -3.69 -23.13 -3.37
C CYS A 246 -3.82 -21.64 -3.71
N SER A 247 -2.70 -20.93 -3.85
CA SER A 247 -2.72 -19.51 -4.23
C SER A 247 -3.19 -19.33 -5.67
N PRO A 248 -4.12 -18.40 -5.95
CA PRO A 248 -4.50 -18.02 -7.32
C PRO A 248 -3.47 -17.09 -7.99
N TRP A 249 -2.40 -16.70 -7.29
CA TRP A 249 -1.26 -15.98 -7.85
C TRP A 249 -0.14 -16.95 -8.22
N ARG A 250 0.38 -16.77 -9.44
CA ARG A 250 1.55 -17.46 -9.96
C ARG A 250 2.73 -16.49 -10.03
N GLY A 251 3.93 -16.93 -9.63
CA GLY A 251 5.15 -16.12 -9.74
C GLY A 251 5.60 -15.94 -11.19
N GLY A 252 6.43 -14.92 -11.42
CA GLY A 252 7.06 -14.64 -12.72
C GLY A 252 6.84 -13.22 -13.25
N GLU A 253 7.82 -12.76 -14.04
CA GLU A 253 7.75 -11.53 -14.82
C GLU A 253 6.65 -11.62 -15.88
N THR A 254 6.53 -12.77 -16.56
CA THR A 254 5.54 -12.98 -17.62
C THR A 254 4.11 -12.84 -17.09
N GLU A 255 3.78 -13.49 -15.97
CA GLU A 255 2.47 -13.37 -15.32
C GLU A 255 2.23 -11.94 -14.81
N GLY A 256 3.26 -11.31 -14.21
CA GLY A 256 3.20 -9.94 -13.76
C GLY A 256 2.84 -8.97 -14.89
N LEU A 257 3.55 -9.04 -16.02
CA LEU A 257 3.30 -8.21 -17.20
C LEU A 257 1.92 -8.49 -17.80
N GLN A 258 1.53 -9.76 -17.92
CA GLN A 258 0.20 -10.14 -18.40
C GLN A 258 -0.92 -9.53 -17.55
N ARG A 259 -0.80 -9.62 -16.21
CA ARG A 259 -1.77 -9.00 -15.30
C ARG A 259 -1.76 -7.49 -15.39
N LEU A 260 -0.58 -6.88 -15.54
CA LEU A 260 -0.47 -5.44 -15.73
C LEU A 260 -1.24 -5.02 -16.99
N GLU A 261 -1.03 -5.68 -18.14
CA GLU A 261 -1.76 -5.37 -19.38
C GLU A 261 -3.28 -5.57 -19.24
N GLN A 262 -3.71 -6.65 -18.58
CA GLN A 262 -5.13 -6.91 -18.33
C GLN A 262 -5.79 -5.77 -17.55
N HIS A 263 -5.13 -5.25 -16.52
CA HIS A 263 -5.66 -4.12 -15.74
C HIS A 263 -5.57 -2.79 -16.47
N LEU A 264 -4.58 -2.61 -17.34
CA LEU A 264 -4.46 -1.40 -18.17
C LEU A 264 -5.40 -1.42 -19.38
N THR A 265 -6.05 -2.54 -19.70
CA THR A 265 -6.99 -2.63 -20.83
C THR A 265 -8.19 -1.70 -20.63
N ASP A 266 -8.73 -1.62 -19.41
CA ASP A 266 -9.79 -0.66 -19.07
C ASP A 266 -9.21 0.69 -18.64
N GLN A 267 -8.92 1.53 -19.64
CA GLN A 267 -8.37 2.87 -19.43
C GLN A 267 -9.32 3.79 -18.64
N GLY A 268 -10.63 3.57 -18.74
CA GLY A 268 -11.62 4.34 -17.98
C GLY A 268 -11.56 4.03 -16.49
N TRP A 269 -11.41 2.74 -16.14
CA TRP A 269 -11.17 2.31 -14.77
C TRP A 269 -9.85 2.85 -14.22
N VAL A 270 -8.76 2.76 -15.00
CA VAL A 270 -7.44 3.29 -14.60
C VAL A 270 -7.51 4.79 -14.29
N ALA A 271 -8.10 5.59 -15.18
CA ALA A 271 -8.22 7.03 -14.99
C ALA A 271 -9.09 7.39 -13.76
N SER A 272 -10.18 6.67 -13.53
CA SER A 272 -11.14 6.95 -12.45
C SER A 272 -10.85 6.24 -11.12
N PHE A 273 -9.80 5.41 -11.07
CA PHE A 273 -9.47 4.59 -9.90
C PHE A 273 -9.32 5.42 -8.63
N THR A 274 -9.97 5.00 -7.54
CA THR A 274 -9.78 5.59 -6.22
C THR A 274 -9.74 4.51 -5.16
N LYS A 275 -8.59 4.38 -4.48
CA LYS A 275 -8.34 3.33 -3.48
C LYS A 275 -9.45 3.16 -2.43
N PRO A 276 -10.02 4.23 -1.81
CA PRO A 276 -11.05 4.07 -0.78
C PRO A 276 -12.39 3.52 -1.27
N LYS A 277 -12.64 3.50 -2.59
CA LYS A 277 -13.88 2.98 -3.18
C LYS A 277 -13.80 1.49 -3.55
N THR A 278 -12.68 0.83 -3.26
CA THR A 278 -12.48 -0.59 -3.58
C THR A 278 -13.08 -1.49 -2.48
N ILE A 279 -13.52 -2.69 -2.87
CA ILE A 279 -14.34 -3.58 -2.04
C ILE A 279 -13.46 -4.71 -1.46
N PRO A 280 -13.33 -4.84 -0.13
CA PRO A 280 -12.42 -5.81 0.50
C PRO A 280 -12.86 -7.27 0.47
N ASN A 281 -14.15 -7.50 0.37
CA ASN A 281 -14.81 -8.80 0.43
C ASN A 281 -15.39 -9.20 -0.94
N SER A 282 -14.89 -8.59 -2.01
CA SER A 282 -15.06 -9.12 -3.35
C SER A 282 -14.35 -10.46 -3.46
N LEU A 283 -15.00 -11.44 -4.10
CA LEU A 283 -14.41 -12.77 -4.33
C LEU A 283 -13.24 -12.73 -5.33
N LEU A 284 -13.19 -11.66 -6.14
CA LEU A 284 -12.07 -11.33 -7.03
C LEU A 284 -11.41 -10.03 -6.54
N PRO A 285 -10.08 -9.88 -6.67
CA PRO A 285 -9.40 -8.64 -6.29
C PRO A 285 -10.02 -7.42 -6.99
N SER A 286 -10.51 -6.45 -6.19
CA SER A 286 -11.06 -5.18 -6.71
C SER A 286 -9.98 -4.11 -6.97
N THR A 287 -8.71 -4.49 -6.76
CA THR A 287 -7.49 -3.72 -7.05
C THR A 287 -6.61 -4.53 -7.98
N THR A 288 -5.53 -3.95 -8.50
CA THR A 288 -4.66 -4.58 -9.51
C THR A 288 -4.08 -5.95 -9.12
N GLY A 289 -3.96 -6.26 -7.82
CA GLY A 289 -3.37 -7.53 -7.37
C GLY A 289 -1.90 -7.70 -7.79
N LEU A 290 -1.21 -6.60 -8.11
CA LEU A 290 0.16 -6.59 -8.61
C LEU A 290 1.23 -6.56 -7.51
N SER A 291 0.83 -6.40 -6.24
CA SER A 291 1.78 -6.24 -5.13
C SER A 291 2.80 -7.38 -5.00
N PRO A 292 2.47 -8.68 -5.20
CA PRO A 292 3.48 -9.74 -5.14
C PRO A 292 4.60 -9.59 -6.16
N TYR A 293 4.26 -9.11 -7.36
CA TYR A 293 5.23 -8.92 -8.46
C TYR A 293 6.12 -7.70 -8.22
N PHE A 294 5.63 -6.65 -7.56
CA PHE A 294 6.47 -5.52 -7.16
C PHE A 294 7.40 -5.88 -6.00
N SER A 295 6.90 -6.63 -5.00
CA SER A 295 7.71 -7.05 -3.85
C SER A 295 8.83 -8.01 -4.23
N MET A 296 8.55 -8.93 -5.16
CA MET A 296 9.52 -9.88 -5.72
C MET A 296 10.21 -9.34 -6.98
N GLY A 297 10.12 -8.04 -7.29
CA GLY A 297 10.80 -7.41 -8.42
C GLY A 297 10.50 -8.00 -9.81
N CYS A 298 9.51 -8.87 -9.96
CA CYS A 298 9.03 -9.39 -11.25
C CYS A 298 8.42 -8.30 -12.14
N LEU A 299 7.98 -7.19 -11.53
CA LEU A 299 7.52 -5.99 -12.22
C LEU A 299 8.28 -4.76 -11.74
N SER A 300 8.75 -3.94 -12.67
CA SER A 300 9.29 -2.63 -12.35
C SER A 300 8.18 -1.64 -11.98
N VAL A 301 8.38 -0.96 -10.85
CA VAL A 301 7.54 0.17 -10.45
C VAL A 301 7.69 1.38 -11.38
N ARG A 302 8.87 1.58 -11.99
CA ARG A 302 9.11 2.67 -12.97
C ARG A 302 8.33 2.37 -14.24
N THR A 303 8.40 1.14 -14.75
CA THR A 303 7.61 0.72 -15.91
C THR A 303 6.13 0.94 -15.66
N PHE A 304 5.61 0.50 -14.51
CA PHE A 304 4.20 0.71 -14.20
C PHE A 304 3.86 2.21 -14.07
N PHE A 305 4.70 3.02 -13.42
CA PHE A 305 4.49 4.46 -13.29
C PHE A 305 4.36 5.15 -14.65
N TYR A 306 5.29 4.91 -15.58
CA TYR A 306 5.27 5.53 -16.91
C TYR A 306 4.14 5.01 -17.79
N ARG A 307 3.73 3.74 -17.63
CA ARG A 307 2.54 3.20 -18.30
C ARG A 307 1.28 3.93 -17.83
N LEU A 308 1.15 4.21 -16.54
CA LEU A 308 0.07 5.05 -16.01
C LEU A 308 0.16 6.50 -16.52
N SER A 309 1.36 7.08 -16.57
CA SER A 309 1.55 8.46 -17.07
C SER A 309 1.10 8.59 -18.53
N ASN A 310 1.39 7.60 -19.38
CA ASN A 310 0.95 7.59 -20.78
C ASN A 310 -0.58 7.58 -20.90
N ILE A 311 -1.26 6.83 -20.03
CA ILE A 311 -2.72 6.76 -19.98
C ILE A 311 -3.31 8.08 -19.50
N TYR A 312 -2.76 8.64 -18.43
CA TYR A 312 -3.21 9.91 -17.86
C TYR A 312 -3.01 11.08 -18.82
N ALA A 313 -1.93 11.07 -19.61
CA ALA A 313 -1.70 12.07 -20.65
C ALA A 313 -2.74 12.03 -21.78
N GLN A 314 -3.38 10.87 -22.01
CA GLN A 314 -4.44 10.70 -23.01
C GLN A 314 -5.85 10.96 -22.44
N ALA A 315 -6.01 10.87 -21.12
CA ALA A 315 -7.28 11.11 -20.44
C ALA A 315 -7.53 12.61 -20.25
N LYS A 316 -8.80 13.04 -20.36
CA LYS A 316 -9.20 14.44 -20.09
C LYS A 316 -9.13 14.80 -18.61
N ASP A 317 -9.56 13.86 -17.75
CA ASP A 317 -9.56 13.95 -16.29
C ASP A 317 -9.10 12.60 -15.72
N HIS A 318 -8.29 12.60 -14.67
CA HIS A 318 -7.87 11.40 -13.96
C HIS A 318 -7.75 11.65 -12.46
N SER A 319 -7.81 10.56 -11.70
CA SER A 319 -7.59 10.57 -10.25
C SER A 319 -6.17 11.03 -9.92
N LEU A 320 -6.04 11.84 -8.87
CA LEU A 320 -4.77 12.35 -8.38
C LEU A 320 -4.32 11.59 -7.13
N PRO A 321 -3.00 11.57 -6.83
CA PRO A 321 -2.51 11.11 -5.52
C PRO A 321 -3.23 11.84 -4.37
N PRO A 322 -3.47 11.19 -3.22
CA PRO A 322 -2.99 9.87 -2.81
C PRO A 322 -3.82 8.68 -3.30
N VAL A 323 -5.01 8.91 -3.89
CA VAL A 323 -6.01 7.85 -4.11
C VAL A 323 -5.86 7.12 -5.45
N SER A 324 -5.17 7.72 -6.41
CA SER A 324 -4.89 7.15 -7.74
C SER A 324 -3.92 5.98 -7.70
N LEU A 325 -3.80 5.24 -8.81
CA LEU A 325 -2.84 4.12 -8.92
C LEU A 325 -1.39 4.58 -8.77
N GLN A 326 -1.01 5.72 -9.36
CA GLN A 326 0.30 6.33 -9.11
C GLN A 326 0.47 6.73 -7.64
N GLY A 327 -0.59 7.25 -7.01
CA GLY A 327 -0.59 7.51 -5.57
C GLY A 327 -0.28 6.27 -4.73
N GLN A 328 -0.71 5.08 -5.17
CA GLN A 328 -0.34 3.83 -4.49
C GLN A 328 1.15 3.49 -4.61
N LEU A 329 1.78 3.78 -5.76
CA LEU A 329 3.23 3.63 -5.90
C LEU A 329 3.99 4.65 -5.06
N LEU A 330 3.49 5.88 -4.97
CA LEU A 330 4.07 6.91 -4.12
C LEU A 330 3.94 6.59 -2.63
N TRP A 331 2.89 5.89 -2.19
CA TRP A 331 2.82 5.33 -0.84
C TRP A 331 3.90 4.28 -0.57
N ARG A 332 4.20 3.42 -1.55
CA ARG A 332 5.34 2.50 -1.47
C ARG A 332 6.65 3.28 -1.34
N GLU A 333 6.86 4.26 -2.21
CA GLU A 333 8.07 5.08 -2.22
C GLU A 333 8.26 5.86 -0.90
N PHE A 334 7.16 6.36 -0.32
CA PHE A 334 7.15 7.00 0.99
C PHE A 334 7.69 6.07 2.07
N PHE A 335 7.14 4.85 2.19
CA PHE A 335 7.61 3.90 3.21
C PHE A 335 9.03 3.42 2.94
N TYR A 336 9.42 3.21 1.68
CA TYR A 336 10.80 2.88 1.32
C TYR A 336 11.77 4.00 1.76
N THR A 337 11.39 5.25 1.54
CA THR A 337 12.19 6.42 1.95
C THR A 337 12.32 6.53 3.47
N VAL A 338 11.23 6.33 4.21
CA VAL A 338 11.29 6.40 5.67
C VAL A 338 12.09 5.23 6.24
N ALA A 339 11.87 4.02 5.72
CA ALA A 339 12.54 2.81 6.20
C ALA A 339 14.05 2.82 5.96
N SER A 340 14.51 3.37 4.84
CA SER A 340 15.94 3.39 4.49
C SER A 340 16.78 4.28 5.41
N ALA A 341 16.16 5.26 6.06
CA ALA A 341 16.82 6.28 6.88
C ALA A 341 16.36 6.29 8.35
N THR A 342 15.49 5.36 8.76
CA THR A 342 15.03 5.25 10.16
C THR A 342 15.65 4.03 10.82
N PRO A 343 16.48 4.20 11.88
CA PRO A 343 17.03 3.05 12.59
C PRO A 343 15.92 2.26 13.27
N ASN A 344 16.08 0.93 13.33
CA ASN A 344 15.14 0.02 13.98
C ASN A 344 13.70 0.11 13.43
N PHE A 345 13.51 0.47 12.16
CA PHE A 345 12.19 0.73 11.58
C PHE A 345 11.17 -0.42 11.74
N THR A 346 11.64 -1.68 11.74
CA THR A 346 10.81 -2.89 11.86
C THR A 346 10.51 -3.34 13.28
N GLN A 347 10.93 -2.58 14.30
CA GLN A 347 10.65 -2.88 15.70
C GLN A 347 10.24 -1.60 16.46
N MET A 348 9.63 -1.76 17.63
CA MET A 348 9.20 -0.62 18.45
C MET A 348 10.39 -0.02 19.23
N VAL A 349 11.17 -0.87 19.89
CA VAL A 349 12.25 -0.43 20.79
C VAL A 349 13.40 0.15 19.98
N GLY A 350 13.80 1.39 20.32
CA GLY A 350 14.88 2.10 19.65
C GLY A 350 14.50 2.71 18.30
N ASN A 351 13.21 2.69 17.93
CA ASN A 351 12.69 3.33 16.73
C ASN A 351 12.24 4.77 17.06
N PRO A 352 12.87 5.81 16.50
CA PRO A 352 12.68 7.20 16.91
C PRO A 352 11.30 7.77 16.55
N ILE A 353 10.58 7.17 15.59
CA ILE A 353 9.27 7.65 15.14
C ILE A 353 8.11 6.83 15.72
N CYS A 354 8.39 5.71 16.38
CA CYS A 354 7.39 4.79 16.90
C CYS A 354 7.06 5.10 18.37
N LEU A 355 5.77 5.21 18.69
CA LEU A 355 5.29 5.24 20.07
C LEU A 355 5.69 3.95 20.81
N GLN A 356 6.09 4.11 22.06
CA GLN A 356 6.50 3.03 22.94
C GLN A 356 5.28 2.55 23.75
N ILE A 357 4.60 1.52 23.24
CA ILE A 357 3.36 1.01 23.82
C ILE A 357 3.64 -0.30 24.57
N CYS A 358 3.13 -0.40 25.80
CA CYS A 358 3.18 -1.64 26.57
C CYS A 358 2.14 -2.64 26.06
N TRP A 359 2.44 -3.28 24.93
CA TRP A 359 1.61 -4.35 24.36
C TRP A 359 1.59 -5.60 25.23
N TYR A 360 0.50 -6.36 25.18
CA TYR A 360 0.41 -7.64 25.89
C TYR A 360 1.26 -8.72 25.24
N LYS A 361 1.84 -9.58 26.08
CA LYS A 361 2.51 -10.81 25.69
C LYS A 361 1.56 -11.99 25.90
N ASP A 362 0.65 -12.19 24.94
CA ASP A 362 -0.36 -13.25 25.00
C ASP A 362 -0.28 -14.11 23.72
N ALA A 363 0.44 -15.23 23.85
CA ALA A 363 0.66 -16.16 22.75
C ALA A 363 -0.62 -16.89 22.32
N GLU A 364 -1.59 -17.07 23.22
CA GLU A 364 -2.85 -17.75 22.93
C GLU A 364 -3.73 -16.87 22.02
N ARG A 365 -3.86 -15.58 22.37
CA ARG A 365 -4.57 -14.61 21.53
C ARG A 365 -3.94 -14.48 20.15
N LEU A 366 -2.62 -14.41 20.09
CA LEU A 366 -1.89 -14.36 18.83
C LEU A 366 -2.14 -15.63 18.01
N HIS A 367 -2.07 -16.81 18.62
CA HIS A 367 -2.32 -18.08 17.93
C HIS A 367 -3.73 -18.15 17.32
N LYS A 368 -4.76 -17.75 18.09
CA LYS A 368 -6.15 -17.67 17.60
C LYS A 368 -6.31 -16.71 16.42
N TRP A 369 -5.51 -15.65 16.34
CA TRP A 369 -5.57 -14.66 15.25
C TRP A 369 -4.92 -15.13 13.93
N LYS A 370 -3.94 -16.04 13.96
CA LYS A 370 -3.13 -16.46 12.79
C LYS A 370 -3.88 -17.22 11.67
N MET A 371 -5.21 -17.22 11.63
CA MET A 371 -5.98 -18.08 10.72
C MET A 371 -5.99 -17.66 9.23
N LEU A 372 -5.21 -16.66 8.81
CA LEU A 372 -5.04 -16.33 7.39
C LEU A 372 -4.02 -17.29 6.75
N ARG A 373 -4.41 -18.26 5.91
CA ARG A 373 -3.44 -19.26 5.42
C ARG A 373 -3.52 -19.66 3.95
N GLN A 374 -4.64 -19.45 3.27
CA GLN A 374 -4.91 -20.19 2.03
C GLN A 374 -4.34 -19.54 0.75
N GLU A 375 -4.51 -18.23 0.59
CA GLU A 375 -4.24 -17.56 -0.71
C GLU A 375 -3.01 -16.65 -0.70
N GLY A 376 -2.44 -16.33 0.47
CA GLY A 376 -1.24 -15.51 0.60
C GLY A 376 -1.38 -14.04 0.18
N TRP A 377 -2.61 -13.56 -0.07
CA TRP A 377 -2.89 -12.15 -0.34
C TRP A 377 -4.26 -11.77 0.19
N ILE A 378 -4.38 -10.56 0.74
CA ILE A 378 -5.66 -9.98 1.14
C ILE A 378 -5.73 -8.51 0.79
N HIS A 379 -6.95 -8.05 0.49
CA HIS A 379 -7.22 -6.67 0.16
C HIS A 379 -6.79 -5.71 1.28
N HIS A 380 -6.37 -4.50 0.93
CA HIS A 380 -5.82 -3.54 1.90
C HIS A 380 -6.77 -3.25 3.08
N LEU A 381 -8.07 -3.05 2.86
CA LEU A 381 -9.01 -2.86 3.98
C LEU A 381 -9.25 -4.12 4.82
N ALA A 382 -9.04 -5.32 4.25
CA ALA A 382 -9.04 -6.55 5.04
C ALA A 382 -7.79 -6.59 5.95
N ARG A 383 -6.62 -6.17 5.44
CA ARG A 383 -5.40 -5.96 6.26
C ARG A 383 -5.67 -4.96 7.38
N HIS A 384 -6.35 -3.85 7.09
CA HIS A 384 -6.73 -2.85 8.10
C HIS A 384 -7.59 -3.45 9.22
N ALA A 385 -8.61 -4.23 8.84
CA ALA A 385 -9.51 -4.85 9.81
C ALA A 385 -8.76 -5.81 10.76
N VAL A 386 -7.97 -6.74 10.21
CA VAL A 386 -7.27 -7.74 11.03
C VAL A 386 -6.12 -7.14 11.85
N ALA A 387 -5.42 -6.14 11.32
CA ALA A 387 -4.33 -5.46 12.03
C ALA A 387 -4.86 -4.56 13.15
N CYS A 388 -5.96 -3.84 12.90
CA CYS A 388 -6.64 -3.06 13.93
C CYS A 388 -7.13 -3.99 15.05
N PHE A 389 -7.77 -5.11 14.70
CA PHE A 389 -8.26 -6.10 15.67
C PHE A 389 -7.12 -6.66 16.54
N LEU A 390 -5.99 -7.06 15.93
CA LEU A 390 -4.83 -7.58 16.67
C LEU A 390 -4.22 -6.56 17.64
N THR A 391 -4.15 -5.30 17.23
CA THR A 391 -3.39 -4.26 17.93
C THR A 391 -4.32 -3.37 18.77
N ARG A 392 -4.48 -2.10 18.40
CA ARG A 392 -5.19 -1.08 19.18
C ARG A 392 -6.70 -1.25 19.27
N GLY A 393 -7.28 -2.13 18.46
CA GLY A 393 -8.73 -2.34 18.39
C GLY A 393 -9.23 -3.23 19.50
N ASP A 394 -8.68 -4.45 19.60
CA ASP A 394 -9.29 -5.50 20.42
C ASP A 394 -8.27 -6.26 21.27
N LEU A 395 -7.27 -6.91 20.66
CA LEU A 395 -6.42 -7.86 21.37
C LEU A 395 -5.24 -7.23 22.13
N TRP A 396 -4.86 -6.00 21.78
CA TRP A 396 -3.73 -5.25 22.37
C TRP A 396 -2.39 -6.00 22.30
N ILE A 397 -2.17 -6.73 21.20
CA ILE A 397 -0.92 -7.42 20.89
C ILE A 397 -0.02 -6.52 20.04
N SER A 398 1.30 -6.69 20.17
CA SER A 398 2.27 -5.88 19.42
C SER A 398 2.08 -6.02 17.92
N TRP A 399 2.22 -4.89 17.21
CA TRP A 399 2.22 -4.85 15.76
C TRP A 399 3.40 -5.63 15.16
N GLU A 400 4.49 -5.80 15.89
CA GLU A 400 5.65 -6.62 15.48
C GLU A 400 5.27 -8.09 15.29
N GLU A 401 4.37 -8.63 16.13
CA GLU A 401 3.90 -10.00 16.00
C GLU A 401 2.99 -10.18 14.79
N GLY A 402 2.11 -9.21 14.55
CA GLY A 402 1.31 -9.17 13.32
C GLY A 402 2.18 -9.06 12.06
N MET A 403 3.23 -8.23 12.11
CA MET A 403 4.19 -8.05 11.05
C MET A 403 4.89 -9.35 10.68
N LYS A 404 5.39 -10.11 11.66
CA LYS A 404 6.02 -11.43 11.45
C LYS A 404 5.06 -12.44 10.80
N VAL A 405 3.80 -12.46 11.23
CA VAL A 405 2.78 -13.33 10.63
C VAL A 405 2.50 -12.94 9.18
N PHE A 406 2.41 -11.65 8.89
CA PHE A 406 2.25 -11.15 7.52
C PHE A 406 3.48 -11.41 6.66
N GLU A 407 4.68 -11.32 7.23
CA GLU A 407 5.94 -11.64 6.56
C GLU A 407 5.97 -13.12 6.12
N GLU A 408 5.55 -14.03 7.01
CA GLU A 408 5.47 -15.46 6.71
C GLU A 408 4.45 -15.76 5.60
N LEU A 409 3.25 -15.17 5.68
CA LEU A 409 2.09 -15.62 4.91
C LEU A 409 1.85 -14.86 3.61
N LEU A 410 2.26 -13.58 3.52
CA LEU A 410 1.93 -12.75 2.37
C LEU A 410 2.92 -12.94 1.21
N LEU A 411 2.39 -13.22 0.03
CA LEU A 411 3.15 -13.23 -1.23
C LEU A 411 3.84 -11.89 -1.50
N ASP A 412 3.20 -10.80 -1.06
CA ASP A 412 3.69 -9.43 -1.18
C ASP A 412 4.32 -8.89 0.10
N ALA A 413 4.85 -9.78 0.95
CA ALA A 413 5.65 -9.37 2.10
C ALA A 413 6.85 -8.53 1.64
N ASP A 414 6.91 -7.32 2.19
CA ASP A 414 7.85 -6.27 1.84
C ASP A 414 8.30 -5.57 3.12
N TYR A 415 9.61 -5.45 3.34
CA TYR A 415 10.18 -4.95 4.58
C TYR A 415 9.62 -3.58 4.98
N SER A 416 9.66 -2.63 4.05
CA SER A 416 9.31 -1.23 4.29
C SER A 416 7.80 -1.04 4.38
N ILE A 417 7.06 -1.63 3.44
CA ILE A 417 5.61 -1.49 3.37
C ILE A 417 4.95 -2.20 4.56
N ASN A 418 5.39 -3.42 4.90
CA ASN A 418 4.79 -4.18 5.99
C ASN A 418 4.97 -3.43 7.31
N ALA A 419 6.20 -3.05 7.68
CA ALA A 419 6.46 -2.31 8.91
C ALA A 419 5.75 -0.96 8.97
N GLY A 420 5.82 -0.17 7.89
CA GLY A 420 5.14 1.12 7.81
C GLY A 420 3.63 1.03 8.02
N ASN A 421 2.98 0.05 7.39
CA ASN A 421 1.54 -0.18 7.55
C ASN A 421 1.18 -0.76 8.91
N TRP A 422 2.00 -1.62 9.51
CA TRP A 422 1.75 -2.13 10.87
C TRP A 422 1.87 -1.04 11.94
N MET A 423 2.87 -0.15 11.81
CA MET A 423 2.95 1.05 12.66
C MET A 423 1.75 1.99 12.45
N TRP A 424 1.29 2.15 11.21
CA TRP A 424 0.08 2.92 10.89
C TRP A 424 -1.16 2.33 11.56
N LEU A 425 -1.41 1.04 11.38
CA LEU A 425 -2.66 0.39 11.78
C LEU A 425 -2.77 0.21 13.30
N SER A 426 -1.63 0.03 13.97
CA SER A 426 -1.52 0.08 15.43
C SER A 426 -1.57 1.51 16.00
N ALA A 427 -1.57 2.53 15.13
CA ALA A 427 -1.46 3.93 15.49
C ALA A 427 -0.20 4.22 16.33
N SER A 428 0.89 3.51 16.06
CA SER A 428 2.20 3.73 16.67
C SER A 428 2.99 4.83 15.96
N ALA A 429 2.75 5.02 14.66
CA ALA A 429 3.29 6.12 13.84
C ALA A 429 2.35 6.42 12.64
N PHE A 430 2.52 7.57 11.99
CA PHE A 430 1.81 8.05 10.78
C PHE A 430 0.30 8.32 10.92
N PHE A 431 -0.41 7.53 11.72
CA PHE A 431 -1.86 7.65 11.93
C PHE A 431 -2.18 8.04 13.36
N HIS A 432 -3.02 9.07 13.50
CA HIS A 432 -3.29 9.72 14.78
C HIS A 432 -4.76 9.62 15.22
N HIS A 433 -5.66 9.19 14.35
CA HIS A 433 -7.09 9.05 14.66
C HIS A 433 -7.41 7.70 15.32
N TYR A 434 -6.73 7.42 16.43
CA TYR A 434 -6.83 6.15 17.15
C TYR A 434 -8.23 5.84 17.70
N THR A 435 -9.09 6.86 17.84
CA THR A 435 -10.51 6.71 18.19
C THR A 435 -11.32 5.99 17.11
N ARG A 436 -10.84 5.93 15.86
CA ARG A 436 -11.46 5.18 14.77
C ARG A 436 -11.02 3.71 14.83
N ILE A 437 -11.79 2.88 15.51
CA ILE A 437 -11.57 1.42 15.59
C ILE A 437 -12.48 0.71 14.58
N PHE A 438 -11.93 -0.26 13.85
CA PHE A 438 -12.72 -1.11 12.95
C PHE A 438 -13.57 -2.07 13.76
N CYS A 439 -14.89 -2.05 13.55
CA CYS A 439 -15.78 -3.01 14.17
C CYS A 439 -15.74 -4.34 13.39
N PRO A 440 -15.33 -5.47 14.00
CA PRO A 440 -15.16 -6.75 13.31
C PRO A 440 -16.48 -7.32 12.78
N VAL A 441 -17.62 -6.87 13.29
CA VAL A 441 -18.96 -7.26 12.83
C VAL A 441 -19.49 -6.30 11.76
N ARG A 442 -19.62 -5.00 12.10
CA ARG A 442 -20.29 -4.01 11.24
C ARG A 442 -19.53 -3.71 9.95
N PHE A 443 -18.20 -3.79 9.97
CA PHE A 443 -17.39 -3.46 8.80
C PHE A 443 -17.69 -4.39 7.63
N GLY A 444 -17.67 -5.71 7.87
CA GLY A 444 -17.99 -6.71 6.86
C GLY A 444 -19.47 -6.68 6.46
N LYS A 445 -20.40 -6.55 7.43
CA LYS A 445 -21.85 -6.42 7.14
C LYS A 445 -22.16 -5.31 6.15
N ARG A 446 -21.46 -4.17 6.24
CA ARG A 446 -21.68 -3.03 5.34
C ARG A 446 -21.23 -3.33 3.90
N THR A 447 -20.18 -4.12 3.72
CA THR A 447 -19.58 -4.34 2.40
C THR A 447 -19.99 -5.66 1.74
N ASP A 448 -20.43 -6.65 2.51
CA ASP A 448 -21.02 -7.92 2.05
C ASP A 448 -22.13 -8.37 3.03
N PRO A 449 -23.34 -7.81 2.92
CA PRO A 449 -24.44 -8.12 3.85
C PRO A 449 -24.85 -9.60 3.88
N GLN A 450 -24.60 -10.35 2.79
CA GLN A 450 -24.94 -11.77 2.69
C GLN A 450 -23.84 -12.69 3.26
N GLY A 451 -22.65 -12.14 3.52
CA GLY A 451 -21.51 -12.87 4.06
C GLY A 451 -20.93 -13.89 3.08
N ASN A 452 -21.06 -13.68 1.77
CA ASN A 452 -20.51 -14.57 0.75
C ASN A 452 -19.01 -14.82 0.92
N TYR A 453 -18.25 -13.79 1.32
CA TYR A 453 -16.83 -13.93 1.64
C TYR A 453 -16.62 -14.89 2.81
N ILE A 454 -17.38 -14.74 3.90
CA ILE A 454 -17.34 -15.63 5.06
C ILE A 454 -17.70 -17.06 4.64
N ARG A 455 -18.76 -17.24 3.85
CA ARG A 455 -19.22 -18.57 3.41
C ARG A 455 -18.18 -19.29 2.53
N LYS A 456 -17.37 -18.56 1.75
CA LYS A 456 -16.27 -19.12 0.95
C LYS A 456 -15.12 -19.59 1.84
N TYR A 457 -14.60 -18.72 2.71
CA TYR A 457 -13.37 -19.00 3.47
C TYR A 457 -13.60 -19.74 4.79
N LEU A 458 -14.81 -19.68 5.34
CA LEU A 458 -15.25 -20.41 6.53
C LEU A 458 -16.46 -21.28 6.16
N PRO A 459 -16.25 -22.37 5.39
CA PRO A 459 -17.34 -23.21 4.88
C PRO A 459 -18.17 -23.87 6.00
N ILE A 460 -17.63 -23.97 7.23
CA ILE A 460 -18.39 -24.43 8.41
C ILE A 460 -19.56 -23.49 8.75
N LEU A 461 -19.49 -22.21 8.37
CA LEU A 461 -20.56 -21.23 8.55
C LEU A 461 -21.46 -21.07 7.32
N LYS A 462 -21.25 -21.85 6.25
CA LYS A 462 -21.90 -21.62 4.94
C LYS A 462 -23.43 -21.64 4.96
N ASN A 463 -24.03 -22.34 5.93
CA ASN A 463 -25.48 -22.52 6.07
C ASN A 463 -26.13 -21.55 7.08
N PHE A 464 -25.34 -20.76 7.82
CA PHE A 464 -25.91 -19.79 8.77
C PHE A 464 -26.78 -18.76 8.05
N PRO A 465 -27.96 -18.37 8.58
CA PRO A 465 -28.73 -17.27 8.03
C PRO A 465 -27.91 -15.98 7.95
N SER A 466 -28.08 -15.16 6.90
CA SER A 466 -27.32 -13.91 6.71
C SER A 466 -27.46 -12.93 7.89
N LYS A 467 -28.55 -13.01 8.65
CA LYS A 467 -28.76 -12.26 9.89
C LYS A 467 -27.63 -12.49 10.92
N TYR A 468 -27.14 -13.73 11.03
CA TYR A 468 -26.18 -14.16 12.05
C TYR A 468 -24.76 -14.39 11.51
N ILE A 469 -24.53 -14.35 10.20
CA ILE A 469 -23.25 -14.76 9.59
C ILE A 469 -22.00 -14.01 10.13
N TYR A 470 -22.17 -12.78 10.62
CA TYR A 470 -21.10 -11.97 11.21
C TYR A 470 -21.07 -11.99 12.74
N GLU A 471 -22.08 -12.58 13.38
CA GLU A 471 -22.22 -12.69 14.83
C GLU A 471 -22.92 -14.01 15.18
N PRO A 472 -22.37 -15.17 14.78
CA PRO A 472 -23.09 -16.44 14.84
C PRO A 472 -23.41 -16.88 16.27
N TRP A 473 -22.70 -16.33 17.27
CA TRP A 473 -22.98 -16.54 18.69
C TRP A 473 -24.31 -15.92 19.17
N THR A 474 -24.95 -15.04 18.38
CA THR A 474 -26.27 -14.47 18.73
C THR A 474 -27.44 -15.31 18.21
N ALA A 475 -27.16 -16.36 17.42
CA ALA A 475 -28.17 -17.33 17.00
C ALA A 475 -28.55 -18.25 18.18
N SER A 476 -29.83 -18.58 18.29
CA SER A 476 -30.31 -19.58 19.25
C SER A 476 -29.73 -20.97 18.96
N GLU A 477 -29.70 -21.86 19.96
CA GLU A 477 -29.23 -23.23 19.77
C GLU A 477 -29.98 -23.99 18.68
N GLU A 478 -31.28 -23.70 18.51
CA GLU A 478 -32.10 -24.31 17.45
C GLU A 478 -31.63 -23.84 16.06
N GLU A 479 -31.41 -22.54 15.87
CA GLU A 479 -30.89 -21.99 14.61
C GLU A 479 -29.47 -22.50 14.29
N GLN A 480 -28.63 -22.67 15.31
CA GLN A 480 -27.29 -23.27 15.16
C GLN A 480 -27.36 -24.74 14.71
N LYS A 481 -28.26 -25.53 15.31
CA LYS A 481 -28.51 -26.92 14.90
C LYS A 481 -29.03 -27.00 13.47
N GLN A 482 -29.94 -26.11 13.07
CA GLN A 482 -30.46 -26.03 11.70
C GLN A 482 -29.36 -25.64 10.69
N ALA A 483 -28.44 -24.76 11.08
CA ALA A 483 -27.27 -24.42 10.26
C ALA A 483 -26.21 -25.53 10.22
N GLY A 484 -26.27 -26.52 11.12
CA GLY A 484 -25.30 -27.61 11.21
C GLY A 484 -23.95 -27.17 11.75
N CYS A 485 -23.92 -26.14 12.61
CA CYS A 485 -22.70 -25.66 13.25
C CYS A 485 -23.02 -25.04 14.61
N ILE A 486 -22.54 -25.68 15.67
CA ILE A 486 -22.73 -25.29 17.07
C ILE A 486 -21.57 -24.43 17.55
N ILE A 487 -21.87 -23.23 18.03
CA ILE A 487 -20.87 -22.30 18.52
C ILE A 487 -20.30 -22.79 19.86
N GLY A 488 -18.97 -22.78 19.98
CA GLY A 488 -18.21 -23.41 21.06
C GLY A 488 -17.77 -24.84 20.80
N GLN A 489 -18.30 -25.50 19.76
CA GLN A 489 -17.91 -26.86 19.36
C GLN A 489 -17.31 -26.86 17.94
N ASP A 490 -18.11 -26.47 16.94
CA ASP A 490 -17.71 -26.47 15.53
C ASP A 490 -17.03 -25.17 15.10
N TYR A 491 -17.45 -24.06 15.71
CA TYR A 491 -16.85 -22.72 15.52
C TYR A 491 -16.74 -22.02 16.87
N PRO A 492 -15.61 -21.35 17.19
CA PRO A 492 -15.40 -20.81 18.53
C PRO A 492 -16.33 -19.64 18.86
N PHE A 493 -16.55 -19.43 20.17
CA PHE A 493 -17.09 -18.17 20.68
C PHE A 493 -16.15 -17.00 20.38
N PRO A 494 -16.66 -15.75 20.32
CA PRO A 494 -15.80 -14.58 20.19
C PRO A 494 -14.80 -14.53 21.35
N MET A 495 -13.52 -14.37 21.03
CA MET A 495 -12.43 -14.40 22.03
C MET A 495 -12.41 -13.18 22.95
N VAL A 496 -13.12 -12.10 22.59
CA VAL A 496 -13.29 -10.87 23.37
C VAL A 496 -14.66 -10.26 23.09
N ASP A 497 -15.20 -9.51 24.04
CA ASP A 497 -16.26 -8.54 23.76
C ASP A 497 -15.64 -7.29 23.12
N HIS A 498 -16.05 -6.98 21.90
CA HIS A 498 -15.49 -5.86 21.14
C HIS A 498 -15.70 -4.50 21.83
N LYS A 499 -16.85 -4.28 22.47
CA LYS A 499 -17.15 -2.98 23.08
C LYS A 499 -16.27 -2.76 24.30
N GLU A 500 -16.19 -3.75 25.17
CA GLU A 500 -15.34 -3.68 26.37
C GLU A 500 -13.86 -3.56 26.01
N ALA A 501 -13.38 -4.40 25.09
CA ALA A 501 -11.98 -4.40 24.68
C ALA A 501 -11.57 -3.08 24.00
N SER A 502 -12.39 -2.59 23.07
CA SER A 502 -12.09 -1.34 22.36
C SER A 502 -12.14 -0.11 23.27
N ASP A 503 -13.10 -0.03 24.19
CA ASP A 503 -13.15 1.07 25.17
C ASP A 503 -11.91 1.10 26.07
N HIS A 504 -11.49 -0.06 26.57
CA HIS A 504 -10.30 -0.19 27.40
C HIS A 504 -9.04 0.21 26.65
N ASN A 505 -8.87 -0.31 25.43
CA ASN A 505 -7.72 -0.02 24.56
C ASN A 505 -7.67 1.46 24.16
N LEU A 506 -8.81 2.13 23.99
CA LEU A 506 -8.86 3.57 23.75
C LEU A 506 -8.29 4.39 24.91
N GLN A 507 -8.56 3.99 26.16
CA GLN A 507 -7.99 4.66 27.33
C GLN A 507 -6.47 4.46 27.40
N LEU A 508 -5.99 3.24 27.17
CA LEU A 508 -4.55 2.95 27.11
C LEU A 508 -3.84 3.78 26.03
N MET A 509 -4.40 3.83 24.82
CA MET A 509 -3.83 4.60 23.71
C MET A 509 -3.85 6.10 23.99
N LYS A 510 -4.91 6.61 24.64
CA LYS A 510 -5.00 8.00 25.07
C LYS A 510 -3.86 8.34 26.03
N GLN A 511 -3.66 7.53 27.07
CA GLN A 511 -2.58 7.71 28.04
C GLN A 511 -1.20 7.74 27.35
N VAL A 512 -0.92 6.76 26.47
CA VAL A 512 0.36 6.71 25.72
C VAL A 512 0.61 8.01 24.95
N ARG A 513 -0.42 8.54 24.28
CA ARG A 513 -0.28 9.74 23.44
C ARG A 513 -0.16 11.03 24.26
N GLU A 514 -0.75 11.07 25.44
CA GLU A 514 -0.58 12.18 26.39
C GLU A 514 0.85 12.19 26.96
N GLU A 515 1.39 11.02 27.33
CA GLU A 515 2.75 10.87 27.85
C GLU A 515 3.82 11.09 26.76
N GLN A 516 3.60 10.60 25.55
CA GLN A 516 4.57 10.61 24.44
C GLN A 516 4.22 11.60 23.34
N HIS A 517 3.74 12.79 23.74
CA HIS A 517 3.27 13.82 22.80
C HIS A 517 4.31 14.19 21.74
N ARG A 518 5.59 14.30 22.11
CA ARG A 518 6.67 14.69 21.18
C ARG A 518 6.83 13.68 20.05
N THR A 519 6.89 12.38 20.37
CA THR A 519 6.98 11.31 19.37
C THR A 519 5.74 11.29 18.48
N ALA A 520 4.55 11.45 19.07
CA ALA A 520 3.31 11.52 18.32
C ALA A 520 3.21 12.71 17.36
N GLN A 521 3.99 13.78 17.55
CA GLN A 521 3.98 14.93 16.64
C GLN A 521 4.92 14.76 15.44
N LEU A 522 5.92 13.88 15.52
CA LEU A 522 6.90 13.68 14.45
C LEU A 522 6.26 13.27 13.11
N THR A 523 5.22 12.46 13.17
CA THR A 523 4.56 11.89 11.99
C THR A 523 3.15 12.45 11.75
N ARG A 524 2.74 13.49 12.50
CA ARG A 524 1.39 14.05 12.39
C ARG A 524 1.30 14.95 11.16
N ASP A 525 0.35 14.66 10.29
CA ASP A 525 -0.02 15.59 9.22
C ASP A 525 -1.04 16.61 9.76
N ASP A 526 -0.79 17.90 9.53
CA ASP A 526 -1.72 18.99 9.89
C ASP A 526 -2.90 19.09 8.91
N ALA A 527 -2.84 18.36 7.78
CA ALA A 527 -3.91 18.32 6.80
C ALA A 527 -4.87 17.16 7.08
N ASP A 528 -6.16 17.49 7.15
CA ASP A 528 -7.27 16.57 7.26
C ASP A 528 -7.14 15.37 6.29
N ASP A 529 -7.24 14.14 6.79
CA ASP A 529 -7.30 12.89 6.02
C ASP A 529 -8.37 13.02 4.89
N PRO A 530 -8.16 12.54 3.64
CA PRO A 530 -9.19 12.55 2.60
C PRO A 530 -10.55 11.96 3.04
N MET A 531 -10.54 11.06 4.02
CA MET A 531 -11.74 10.53 4.68
C MET A 531 -12.43 11.57 5.59
N GLU A 532 -11.70 12.54 6.14
CA GLU A 532 -12.23 13.72 6.81
C GLU A 532 -12.94 14.70 5.88
N ILE A 533 -12.51 14.85 4.63
CA ILE A 533 -13.25 15.70 3.66
C ILE A 533 -14.67 15.16 3.51
N LYS A 534 -14.84 13.84 3.46
CA LYS A 534 -16.15 13.20 3.34
C LYS A 534 -16.97 13.33 4.64
N VAL A 535 -16.36 13.13 5.80
CA VAL A 535 -17.04 13.26 7.09
C VAL A 535 -17.42 14.71 7.41
N LYS A 536 -16.56 15.69 7.10
CA LYS A 536 -16.89 17.12 7.22
C LYS A 536 -18.03 17.49 6.27
N ARG A 537 -18.06 16.92 5.06
CA ARG A 537 -19.19 17.09 4.13
C ARG A 537 -20.48 16.51 4.70
N ASP A 538 -20.46 15.25 5.14
CA ASP A 538 -21.63 14.55 5.68
C ASP A 538 -22.15 15.22 6.97
N HIS A 539 -21.26 15.63 7.89
CA HIS A 539 -21.64 16.38 9.10
C HIS A 539 -22.12 17.79 8.80
N SER A 540 -21.55 18.46 7.77
CA SER A 540 -22.03 19.78 7.34
C SER A 540 -23.41 19.70 6.69
N GLU A 541 -23.67 18.68 5.88
CA GLU A 541 -24.96 18.45 5.24
C GLU A 541 -26.04 18.08 6.27
N GLU A 542 -25.71 17.27 7.28
CA GLU A 542 -26.62 16.92 8.37
C GLU A 542 -26.92 18.12 9.28
N ASN A 543 -25.94 18.98 9.57
CA ASN A 543 -26.14 20.21 10.35
C ASN A 543 -26.90 21.29 9.56
N ILE A 544 -26.69 21.42 8.25
CA ILE A 544 -27.46 22.31 7.38
C ILE A 544 -28.92 21.84 7.29
N SER A 545 -29.15 20.53 7.23
CA SER A 545 -30.50 19.94 7.25
C SER A 545 -31.23 20.23 8.56
N LYS A 546 -30.57 20.02 9.71
CA LYS A 546 -31.11 20.36 11.04
C LYS A 546 -31.38 21.87 11.19
N GLY A 547 -30.47 22.72 10.71
CA GLY A 547 -30.64 24.18 10.73
C GLY A 547 -31.84 24.65 9.89
N LYS A 548 -32.04 24.08 8.71
CA LYS A 548 -33.21 24.37 7.86
C LYS A 548 -34.52 23.96 8.52
N HIS A 549 -34.57 22.80 9.19
CA HIS A 549 -35.76 22.37 9.92
C HIS A 549 -36.12 23.32 11.08
N ILE A 550 -35.13 23.80 11.82
CA ILE A 550 -35.34 24.76 12.92
C ILE A 550 -35.87 26.09 12.38
N ILE A 551 -35.29 26.62 11.30
CA ILE A 551 -35.73 27.88 10.68
C ILE A 551 -37.17 27.77 10.14
N ILE A 552 -37.51 26.64 9.49
CA ILE A 552 -38.87 26.38 8.99
C ILE A 552 -39.88 26.31 10.14
N SER A 553 -39.57 25.60 11.23
CA SER A 553 -40.43 25.55 12.42
C SER A 553 -40.61 26.91 13.08
N MET A 554 -39.56 27.74 13.16
CA MET A 554 -39.66 29.10 13.71
C MET A 554 -40.52 30.01 12.84
N LEU A 555 -40.38 29.95 11.51
CA LEU A 555 -41.20 30.73 10.57
C LEU A 555 -42.68 30.33 10.64
N LEU A 556 -42.99 29.03 10.74
CA LEU A 556 -44.35 28.52 10.94
C LEU A 556 -44.96 29.02 12.25
N LEU A 557 -44.18 29.02 13.35
CA LEU A 557 -44.64 29.53 14.64
C LEU A 557 -44.95 31.04 14.57
N LEU A 558 -44.09 31.81 13.90
CA LEU A 558 -44.28 33.25 13.68
C LEU A 558 -45.53 33.53 12.84
N LEU A 559 -45.77 32.74 11.80
CA LEU A 559 -46.95 32.85 10.95
C LEU A 559 -48.24 32.58 11.75
N ILE A 560 -48.23 31.56 12.61
CA ILE A 560 -49.34 31.24 13.51
C ILE A 560 -49.60 32.39 14.48
N ILE A 561 -48.55 32.96 15.09
CA ILE A 561 -48.67 34.12 15.99
C ILE A 561 -49.27 35.33 15.25
N ILE A 562 -48.83 35.61 14.03
CA ILE A 562 -49.37 36.71 13.21
C ILE A 562 -50.85 36.47 12.90
N ILE A 563 -51.23 35.25 12.49
CA ILE A 563 -52.63 34.89 12.21
C ILE A 563 -53.50 35.06 13.47
N ILE A 564 -53.04 34.57 14.62
CA ILE A 564 -53.75 34.72 15.91
C ILE A 564 -53.89 36.21 16.26
N THR A 565 -52.84 37.01 16.06
CA THR A 565 -52.87 38.46 16.34
C THR A 565 -53.87 39.18 15.43
N ILE A 566 -53.91 38.85 14.14
CA ILE A 566 -54.89 39.41 13.19
C ILE A 566 -56.33 39.03 13.58
N ILE A 567 -56.56 37.78 14.00
CA ILE A 567 -57.87 37.32 14.47
C ILE A 567 -58.30 38.09 15.73
N ILE A 568 -57.38 38.28 16.69
CA ILE A 568 -57.65 39.03 17.93
C ILE A 568 -57.97 40.50 17.61
N ILE A 569 -57.20 41.14 16.72
CA ILE A 569 -57.42 42.54 16.32
C ILE A 569 -58.80 42.69 15.66
N ASN A 570 -59.16 41.82 14.70
CA ASN A 570 -60.47 41.88 14.05
C ASN A 570 -61.63 41.65 15.03
N THR A 571 -61.47 40.72 15.98
CA THR A 571 -62.49 40.46 17.00
C THR A 571 -62.68 41.66 17.94
N THR A 572 -61.58 42.34 18.29
CA THR A 572 -61.61 43.54 19.15
C THR A 572 -62.26 44.72 18.42
N ILE A 573 -61.97 44.92 17.13
CA ILE A 573 -62.60 45.96 16.31
C ILE A 573 -64.12 45.73 16.19
N ILE A 574 -64.55 44.47 15.97
CA ILE A 574 -65.97 44.12 15.92
C ILE A 574 -66.66 44.40 17.25
N LEU A 575 -66.02 44.07 18.38
CA LEU A 575 -66.56 44.33 19.72
C LEU A 575 -66.74 45.84 19.99
N ILE A 576 -65.77 46.67 19.58
CA ILE A 576 -65.84 48.13 19.71
C ILE A 576 -66.99 48.70 18.86
N ILE A 577 -67.18 48.22 17.64
CA ILE A 577 -68.29 48.65 16.77
C ILE A 577 -69.64 48.28 17.39
N ILE A 578 -69.77 47.07 17.97
CA ILE A 578 -70.99 46.65 18.66
C ILE A 578 -71.26 47.54 19.88
N ILE A 579 -70.23 47.88 20.67
CA ILE A 579 -70.37 48.80 21.81
C ILE A 579 -70.79 50.19 21.36
N ILE A 580 -70.20 50.72 20.28
CA ILE A 580 -70.59 52.03 19.72
C ILE A 580 -72.04 51.99 19.22
N ILE A 581 -72.46 50.92 18.55
CA ILE A 581 -73.85 50.74 18.10
C ILE A 581 -74.80 50.68 19.31
N ILE A 582 -74.45 49.95 20.36
CA ILE A 582 -75.24 49.89 21.60
C ILE A 582 -75.33 51.27 22.27
N ILE A 583 -74.23 52.02 22.33
CA ILE A 583 -74.22 53.39 22.88
C ILE A 583 -75.10 54.32 22.03
N ILE A 584 -75.03 54.23 20.70
CA ILE A 584 -75.89 55.00 19.78
C ILE A 584 -77.36 54.64 19.99
N ILE A 585 -77.69 53.35 20.13
CA ILE A 585 -79.06 52.89 20.41
C ILE A 585 -79.55 53.42 21.77
N ILE A 586 -78.71 53.39 22.82
CA ILE A 586 -79.03 53.94 24.13
C ILE A 586 -79.26 55.46 24.07
N ILE A 587 -78.43 56.19 23.33
CA ILE A 587 -78.59 57.64 23.13
C ILE A 587 -79.90 57.94 22.37
N ILE A 588 -80.24 57.15 21.35
CA ILE A 588 -81.51 57.30 20.61
C ILE A 588 -82.72 57.01 21.53
N ILE A 589 -82.64 56.02 22.42
CA ILE A 589 -83.69 55.72 23.41
C ILE A 589 -83.83 56.81 24.48
N ILE A 590 -82.77 57.55 24.80
CA ILE A 590 -82.82 58.67 25.76
C ILE A 590 -83.39 59.96 25.11
N ILE A 591 -83.31 60.08 23.78
CA ILE A 591 -83.77 61.26 23.03
C ILE A 591 -85.24 61.12 22.57
N LEU A 592 -85.75 59.88 22.45
CA LEU A 592 -87.18 59.55 22.31
C LEU A 592 -87.89 59.55 23.66
#